data_AF-A0A353VET8-F1
#
_entry.id   AF-A0A353VET8-F1
#
_cell.length_a   1.000
_cell.length_b   1.000
_cell.length_c   1.000
_cell.angle_alpha   90.00
_cell.angle_beta   90.00
_cell.angle_gamma   90.00
#
_symmetry.space_group_name_H-M   'P 1'
#
loop_
_entity.id
_entity.type
_entity.pdbx_description
1 polymer ?
#
loop_
_entity_poly.entity_id
_entity_poly.type
_entity_poly.pdbx_seq_one_letter_code
_entity_poly.pdbx_strand_id
1 'polypeptide(L)' 'VLGDARNNYNDPQAWALRLIRERVKGIIWLNPEGQWGWGIGDSVMPMYAPACDYVRECRTVAQLGEVVDTLVHRWWRKGR' A
#
# COMPACT_ATOMS: atom_id res chain seq x y z
N VAL A 1 4.23 -4.28 -0.88
CA VAL A 1 3.89 -4.09 -2.30
C VAL A 1 4.45 -2.75 -2.74
N LEU A 2 5.12 -2.71 -3.89
CA LEU A 2 5.53 -1.47 -4.55
C LEU A 2 4.73 -1.39 -5.86
N GLY A 3 3.93 -0.35 -6.04
CA GLY A 3 3.08 -0.22 -7.23
C GLY A 3 2.01 0.85 -7.10
N ASP A 4 1.49 1.34 -8.22
CA ASP A 4 0.56 2.48 -8.30
C ASP A 4 -0.92 2.12 -8.13
N ALA A 5 -1.23 0.81 -8.14
CA ALA A 5 -2.60 0.29 -8.12
C ALA A 5 -3.44 0.78 -9.32
N ARG A 6 -2.81 1.07 -10.45
CA ARG A 6 -3.46 1.17 -11.75
C ARG A 6 -3.67 -0.25 -12.28
N ASN A 7 -4.91 -0.60 -12.63
CA ASN A 7 -5.23 -1.97 -13.04
C ASN A 7 -5.68 -2.10 -14.50
N ASN A 8 -5.58 -1.02 -15.29
CA ASN A 8 -6.00 -0.96 -16.69
C ASN A 8 -7.47 -1.38 -16.88
N TYR A 9 -8.36 -0.90 -16.01
CA TYR A 9 -9.82 -1.14 -16.04
C TYR A 9 -10.26 -2.61 -15.90
N ASN A 10 -9.37 -3.50 -15.45
CA ASN A 10 -9.74 -4.88 -15.17
C ASN A 10 -10.56 -5.00 -13.88
N ASP A 11 -11.05 -6.21 -13.59
CA ASP A 11 -11.59 -6.51 -12.25
C ASP A 11 -10.47 -6.29 -11.21
N PRO A 12 -10.68 -5.46 -10.18
CA PRO A 12 -9.70 -5.23 -9.13
C PRO A 12 -9.33 -6.48 -8.34
N GLN A 13 -10.16 -7.52 -8.29
CA GLN A 13 -9.89 -8.75 -7.52
C GLN A 13 -9.50 -8.45 -6.06
N ALA A 14 -10.08 -7.41 -5.44
CA ALA A 14 -9.68 -6.93 -4.11
C ALA A 14 -9.80 -8.00 -3.00
N TRP A 15 -10.62 -9.03 -3.20
CA TRP A 15 -10.71 -10.20 -2.34
C TRP A 15 -9.39 -10.96 -2.23
N ALA A 16 -8.58 -11.01 -3.29
CA ALA A 16 -7.30 -11.70 -3.30
C ALA A 16 -6.33 -11.05 -2.30
N LEU A 17 -6.31 -9.72 -2.24
CA LEU A 17 -5.50 -8.98 -1.27
C LEU A 17 -5.96 -9.23 0.17
N ARG A 18 -7.27 -9.40 0.40
CA ARG A 18 -7.81 -9.80 1.70
C ARG A 18 -7.36 -11.19 2.12
N LEU A 19 -7.36 -12.16 1.21
CA LEU A 19 -6.83 -13.51 1.49
C LEU A 19 -5.34 -13.51 1.79
N ILE A 20 -4.56 -12.65 1.12
CA ILE A 20 -3.14 -12.46 1.46
C ILE A 20 -3.02 -11.90 2.88
N ARG A 21 -3.85 -10.89 3.22
CA ARG A 21 -3.81 -10.25 4.55
C ARG A 21 -4.04 -11.25 5.69
N GLU A 22 -4.84 -12.29 5.49
CA GLU A 22 -5.07 -13.36 6.47
C GLU A 22 -3.82 -14.21 6.75
N ARG A 23 -2.86 -14.26 5.81
CA ARG A 23 -1.70 -15.16 5.84
C ARG A 23 -0.39 -14.45 6.17
N VAL A 24 -0.38 -13.12 6.20
CA VAL A 24 0.82 -12.31 6.46
C VAL A 24 0.68 -11.50 7.73
N LYS A 25 1.83 -11.16 8.35
CA LYS A 25 1.86 -10.30 9.54
C LYS A 25 1.40 -8.87 9.27
N GLY A 26 1.52 -8.43 8.02
CA GLY A 26 0.88 -7.22 7.53
C GLY A 26 1.30 -6.88 6.11
N ILE A 27 0.55 -5.95 5.52
CA ILE A 27 0.73 -5.48 4.15
C ILE A 27 1.08 -4.00 4.19
N ILE A 28 2.27 -3.70 3.67
CA ILE A 28 2.77 -2.34 3.48
C ILE A 28 2.74 -2.07 1.98
N TRP A 29 2.05 -1.03 1.54
CA TRP A 29 1.92 -0.62 0.15
C TRP A 29 2.53 0.76 -0.07
N LEU A 30 3.56 0.83 -0.91
CA LEU A 30 4.21 2.08 -1.30
C LEU A 30 3.84 2.38 -2.75
N ASN A 31 3.12 3.47 -2.93
CA ASN A 31 2.54 3.86 -4.21
C ASN A 31 3.30 5.08 -4.78
N PRO A 32 3.90 4.99 -5.98
CA PRO A 32 4.62 6.12 -6.57
C PRO A 32 3.69 7.22 -7.11
N GLU A 33 2.40 6.94 -7.28
CA GLU A 33 1.38 7.91 -7.63
C GLU A 33 1.02 8.79 -6.44
N GLY A 34 0.82 10.08 -6.70
CA GLY A 34 0.37 11.03 -5.68
C GLY A 34 -0.99 10.64 -5.09
N GLN A 35 -1.19 10.84 -3.78
CA GLN A 35 -2.45 10.46 -3.12
C GLN A 35 -3.69 11.11 -3.76
N TRP A 36 -3.52 12.29 -4.37
CA TRP A 36 -4.57 12.99 -5.09
C TRP A 36 -5.12 12.21 -6.30
N GLY A 37 -4.33 11.28 -6.87
CA GLY A 37 -4.73 10.45 -8.01
C GLY A 37 -5.40 9.13 -7.62
N TRP A 38 -5.36 8.77 -6.34
CA TRP A 38 -5.92 7.49 -5.88
C TRP A 38 -7.45 7.50 -5.98
N GLY A 39 -7.99 6.53 -6.74
CA GLY A 39 -9.42 6.49 -7.06
C GLY A 39 -9.83 7.35 -8.26
N ILE A 40 -8.87 8.01 -8.94
CA ILE A 40 -9.11 8.72 -10.19
C ILE A 40 -8.69 7.85 -11.37
N GLY A 41 -9.57 7.72 -12.38
CA GLY A 41 -9.33 6.85 -13.55
C GLY A 41 -9.42 5.38 -13.16
N ASP A 42 -8.44 4.58 -13.57
CA ASP A 42 -8.33 3.15 -13.27
C ASP A 42 -7.52 2.84 -12.00
N SER A 43 -7.30 3.84 -11.13
CA SER A 43 -6.66 3.62 -9.84
C SER A 43 -7.60 2.92 -8.87
N VAL A 44 -7.29 1.67 -8.52
CA VAL A 44 -8.06 0.83 -7.58
C VAL A 44 -7.54 0.89 -6.15
N MET A 45 -6.63 1.83 -5.86
CA MET A 45 -6.03 1.99 -4.54
C MET A 45 -7.07 2.09 -3.40
N PRO A 46 -8.23 2.77 -3.54
CA PRO A 46 -9.26 2.78 -2.49
C PRO A 46 -9.83 1.41 -2.15
N MET A 47 -9.80 0.45 -3.09
CA MET A 47 -10.28 -0.92 -2.86
C MET A 47 -9.23 -1.81 -2.19
N TYR A 48 -7.95 -1.54 -2.45
CA TYR A 48 -6.83 -2.28 -1.87
C TYR A 48 -6.42 -1.77 -0.49
N ALA A 49 -6.53 -0.46 -0.25
CA ALA A 49 -6.10 0.17 0.99
C ALA A 49 -6.72 -0.45 2.27
N PRO A 50 -8.00 -0.86 2.30
CA PRO A 50 -8.59 -1.48 3.49
C PRO A 50 -7.96 -2.82 3.91
N ALA A 51 -7.32 -3.54 2.98
CA ALA A 51 -6.60 -4.78 3.29
C ALA A 51 -5.14 -4.54 3.70
N CYS A 52 -4.67 -3.29 3.62
CA CYS A 52 -3.31 -2.90 3.94
C CYS A 52 -3.22 -2.30 5.34
N ASP A 53 -2.15 -2.61 6.07
CA ASP A 53 -1.89 -2.03 7.39
C ASP A 53 -1.18 -0.68 7.28
N TYR A 54 -0.45 -0.46 6.17
CA TYR A 54 0.19 0.79 5.86
C TYR A 54 0.14 1.04 4.36
N VAL A 55 -0.40 2.18 3.96
CA VAL A 55 -0.41 2.64 2.56
C VAL A 55 0.13 4.05 2.51
N ARG A 56 1.13 4.30 1.66
CA ARG A 56 1.73 5.63 1.56
C ARG A 56 2.18 5.94 0.14
N GLU A 57 2.03 7.20 -0.24
CA GLU A 57 2.72 7.75 -1.40
C GLU A 57 4.24 7.72 -1.19
N CYS A 58 4.97 7.18 -2.15
CA CYS A 58 6.41 7.03 -2.12
C CYS A 58 6.97 7.13 -3.55
N ARG A 59 7.09 8.37 -4.03
CA ARG A 59 7.57 8.72 -5.37
C ARG A 59 9.01 9.22 -5.39
N THR A 60 9.59 9.48 -4.21
CA THR A 60 10.98 9.96 -4.06
C THR A 60 11.77 9.12 -3.07
N VAL A 61 13.10 9.15 -3.20
CA VAL A 61 14.03 8.51 -2.25
C VAL A 61 13.87 9.10 -0.84
N ALA A 62 13.60 10.41 -0.74
CA ALA A 62 13.35 11.06 0.54
C ALA A 62 12.11 10.47 1.24
N GLN A 63 10.99 10.31 0.52
CA GLN A 63 9.78 9.67 1.05
C GLN A 63 10.02 8.20 1.42
N LEU A 64 10.85 7.48 0.66
CA LEU A 64 11.24 6.11 1.02
C LEU A 64 12.00 6.10 2.36
N GLY A 65 12.91 7.04 2.57
CA GLY A 65 13.62 7.20 3.85
C GLY A 65 12.65 7.41 5.02
N GLU A 66 11.71 8.35 4.89
CA GLU A 66 10.68 8.62 5.91
C GLU A 66 9.83 7.39 6.24
N VAL A 67 9.46 6.61 5.21
CA VAL A 67 8.72 5.36 5.37
C VAL A 67 9.54 4.33 6.14
N VAL A 68 10.81 4.12 5.76
CA VAL A 68 11.68 3.15 6.44
C VAL A 68 11.87 3.51 7.91
N ASP A 69 12.15 4.78 8.21
CA ASP A 69 12.28 5.28 9.58
C ASP A 69 11.00 5.02 10.38
N THR A 70 9.84 5.33 9.80
CA THR A 70 8.53 5.08 10.41
C THR A 70 8.31 3.60 10.72
N LEU A 71 8.65 2.71 9.79
CA LEU A 71 8.46 1.27 9.93
C LEU A 71 9.38 0.67 11.00
N VAL A 72 10.65 1.06 11.04
CA VAL A 72 11.60 0.62 12.07
C VAL A 72 11.09 1.00 13.47
N HIS A 73 10.58 2.22 13.62
CA HIS A 73 10.12 2.68 14.93
C HIS A 73 8.74 2.13 15.35
N ARG A 74 7.79 1.96 14.42
CA ARG A 74 6.40 1.60 14.76
C ARG A 74 6.09 0.12 14.57
N TRP A 75 6.62 -0.50 13.52
CA TRP A 75 6.24 -1.85 13.10
C TRP A 75 7.08 -2.91 13.80
N TRP A 76 8.41 -2.73 13.84
CA TRP A 76 9.33 -3.72 14.41
C TRP A 76 9.15 -3.92 15.93
N ARG A 77 8.68 -2.89 16.65
CA ARG A 77 8.45 -2.96 18.11
C ARG A 77 7.13 -3.61 18.53
N LYS A 78 6.16 -3.76 17.62
CA LYS A 78 4.85 -4.40 17.92
C LYS A 78 4.86 -5.92 17.76
N GLY A 79 5.94 -6.50 17.22
CA GLY A 79 6.10 -7.95 17.05
C GLY A 79 6.73 -8.67 18.25
N ARG A 80 6.85 -8.00 19.40
CA ARG A 80 7.22 -8.58 20.69
C ARG A 80 6.03 -8.55 21.62
#